data_AF-A0A9D6HVF3-F1
#
_entry.id   AF-A0A9D6HVF3-F1
#
_cell.length_a   1.000
_cell.length_b   1.000
_cell.length_c   1.000
_cell.angle_alpha   90.00
_cell.angle_beta   90.00
_cell.angle_gamma   90.00
#
_symmetry.space_group_name_H-M   'P 1'
#
loop_
_entity.id
_entity.type
_entity.pdbx_description
1 polymer ?
#
loop_
_entity_poly.entity_id
_entity_poly.type
_entity_poly.pdbx_seq_one_letter_code
_entity_poly.pdbx_strand_id
1 'polypeptide(L)'
;MTRRYLLPAILFISLIFSGCGGGGGSAGSQGPSGAGSPEGTLDSGGGPTGRIELAIQWPQVSKVGKLIPQAADRVEVSVSGEGLSQSLFQSVPRSQMQNNQAIVSFPSVPVGNKVVEVKALDSANNIVAHRIKPISVTSGQQSQVEAPLGMTVSTVALCLLSSPSPGVRRS
;
A
#
# COMPACT_ATOMS: atom_id res chain seq x y z
N MET A 1 -9.05 -34.24 -47.56
CA MET A 1 -9.01 -32.76 -47.62
C MET A 1 -7.97 -32.28 -46.63
N THR A 2 -6.82 -31.88 -47.15
CA THR A 2 -5.56 -31.73 -46.42
C THR A 2 -5.06 -30.32 -46.71
N ARG A 3 -4.90 -29.47 -45.70
CA ARG A 3 -4.05 -28.28 -45.80
C ARG A 3 -3.22 -28.12 -44.54
N ARG A 4 -1.97 -28.56 -44.68
CA ARG A 4 -0.83 -28.23 -43.82
C ARG A 4 -0.43 -26.79 -44.15
N TYR A 5 -0.24 -25.95 -43.14
CA TYR A 5 0.38 -24.64 -43.30
C TYR A 5 1.79 -24.70 -42.71
N LEU A 6 2.75 -24.39 -43.59
CA LEU A 6 4.19 -24.38 -43.42
C LEU A 6 4.62 -22.91 -43.24
N LEU A 7 5.37 -22.62 -42.15
CA LEU A 7 6.53 -21.70 -41.98
C LEU A 7 6.58 -20.31 -42.67
N PRO A 8 7.17 -19.25 -42.04
CA PRO A 8 8.60 -19.18 -41.69
C PRO A 8 8.90 -18.60 -40.28
N ALA A 9 9.84 -19.10 -39.48
CA ALA A 9 11.30 -18.95 -39.60
C ALA A 9 11.75 -17.50 -39.87
N ILE A 10 11.62 -16.63 -38.86
CA ILE A 10 12.28 -15.32 -38.85
C ILE A 10 13.54 -15.41 -37.99
N LEU A 11 14.64 -15.44 -38.72
CA LEU A 11 16.03 -15.42 -38.31
C LEU A 11 16.42 -13.95 -38.09
N PHE A 12 16.54 -13.50 -36.84
CA PHE A 12 17.10 -12.17 -36.51
C PHE A 12 18.53 -12.34 -36.02
N ILE A 13 19.45 -12.19 -36.96
CA ILE A 13 20.88 -12.11 -36.77
C ILE A 13 21.27 -10.67 -36.39
N SER A 14 22.24 -10.58 -35.47
CA SER A 14 23.18 -9.48 -35.20
C SER A 14 22.69 -8.20 -34.51
N LEU A 15 23.17 -8.00 -33.27
CA LEU A 15 23.97 -6.81 -32.96
C LEU A 15 24.91 -7.05 -31.78
N ILE A 16 26.20 -6.86 -32.08
CA ILE A 16 27.37 -6.98 -31.24
C ILE A 16 27.44 -5.72 -30.38
N PHE A 17 27.34 -5.84 -29.05
CA PHE A 17 27.85 -4.82 -28.12
C PHE A 17 28.98 -5.43 -27.30
N SER A 18 30.17 -5.28 -27.85
CA SER A 18 31.42 -5.22 -27.10
C SER A 18 31.31 -4.22 -25.96
N GLY A 19 31.73 -4.61 -24.76
CA GLY A 19 32.08 -3.65 -23.72
C GLY A 19 31.75 -4.10 -22.30
N CYS A 20 32.66 -4.83 -21.66
CA CYS A 20 32.89 -4.64 -20.23
C CYS A 20 34.40 -4.57 -20.00
N GLY A 21 34.93 -3.36 -20.20
CA GLY A 21 36.28 -2.99 -19.80
C GLY A 21 36.34 -2.87 -18.28
N GLY A 22 37.46 -3.31 -17.72
CA GLY A 22 37.74 -3.25 -16.30
C GLY A 22 37.91 -1.83 -15.75
N GLY A 23 37.70 -1.72 -14.45
CA GLY A 23 37.98 -0.54 -13.65
C GLY A 23 38.01 -0.94 -12.17
N GLY A 24 39.22 -1.17 -11.65
CA GLY A 24 39.46 -1.31 -10.22
C GLY A 24 39.36 0.05 -9.52
N GLY A 25 38.95 0.05 -8.25
CA GLY A 25 39.00 1.25 -7.41
C GLY A 25 38.27 1.11 -6.08
N SER A 26 39.05 0.83 -5.03
CA SER A 26 38.94 1.42 -3.69
C SER A 26 37.65 1.23 -2.89
N ALA A 27 37.56 0.13 -2.13
CA ALA A 27 36.72 0.06 -0.92
C ALA A 27 37.50 0.65 0.27
N GLY A 28 37.37 1.96 0.44
CA GLY A 28 37.79 2.70 1.63
C GLY A 28 36.59 3.10 2.47
N SER A 29 36.79 3.11 3.80
CA SER A 29 35.95 3.62 4.88
C SER A 29 34.78 2.75 5.38
N GLN A 30 35.10 1.98 6.42
CA GLN A 30 34.19 1.67 7.51
C GLN A 30 33.77 2.97 8.23
N GLY A 31 32.48 3.13 8.49
CA GLY A 31 31.86 4.20 9.28
C GLY A 31 30.44 3.81 9.68
N PRO A 32 29.90 4.31 10.81
CA PRO A 32 29.44 3.44 11.88
C PRO A 32 27.95 3.08 11.84
N SER A 33 27.68 1.94 12.48
CA SER A 33 26.41 1.35 12.85
C SER A 33 25.41 2.36 13.41
N GLY A 34 24.31 2.57 12.70
CA GLY A 34 23.14 3.32 13.15
C GLY A 34 21.87 2.49 12.97
N ALA A 35 21.24 2.17 14.10
CA ALA A 35 19.94 1.53 14.31
C ALA A 35 19.05 1.27 13.08
N GLY A 36 18.89 0.00 12.74
CA GLY A 36 17.96 -0.47 11.71
C GLY A 36 16.51 -0.20 12.08
N SER A 37 15.86 0.64 11.29
CA SER A 37 14.46 0.40 10.93
C SER A 37 14.45 -0.69 9.84
N PRO A 38 13.50 -1.62 9.82
CA PRO A 38 13.37 -2.57 8.72
C PRO A 38 12.88 -1.83 7.47
N GLU A 39 13.77 -1.08 6.82
CA GLU A 39 13.60 -0.67 5.44
C GLU A 39 13.76 -1.93 4.60
N GLY A 40 12.63 -2.47 4.15
CA GLY A 40 12.60 -3.57 3.21
C GLY A 40 13.51 -3.23 2.03
N THR A 41 14.64 -3.93 1.94
CA THR A 41 15.59 -3.78 0.85
C THR A 41 14.85 -4.21 -0.43
N LEU A 42 14.50 -3.22 -1.26
CA LEU A 42 13.90 -3.44 -2.55
C LEU A 42 14.92 -4.14 -3.45
N ASP A 43 14.86 -5.47 -3.50
CA ASP A 43 15.50 -6.25 -4.56
C ASP A 43 14.87 -5.83 -5.89
N SER A 44 15.49 -4.82 -6.50
CA SER A 44 15.07 -4.22 -7.75
C SER A 44 15.49 -5.15 -8.88
N GLY A 45 14.70 -6.20 -9.11
CA GLY A 45 14.65 -6.83 -10.42
C GLY A 45 14.33 -5.74 -11.43
N GLY A 46 15.33 -5.32 -12.22
CA GLY A 46 15.44 -4.03 -12.91
C GLY A 46 14.39 -3.72 -14.00
N GLY A 47 13.11 -3.73 -13.64
CA GLY A 47 12.00 -3.27 -14.46
C GLY A 47 11.68 -1.80 -14.23
N PRO A 48 10.81 -1.20 -15.07
CA PRO A 48 10.36 0.17 -14.89
C PRO A 48 9.63 0.35 -13.55
N THR A 49 9.89 1.49 -12.90
CA THR A 49 9.28 1.88 -11.62
C THR A 49 8.57 3.23 -11.72
N GLY A 50 7.62 3.45 -10.81
CA GLY A 50 6.92 4.72 -10.61
C GLY A 50 6.84 5.07 -9.12
N ARG A 51 6.14 6.17 -8.81
CA ARG A 51 6.00 6.69 -7.45
C ARG A 51 4.54 6.69 -7.01
N ILE A 52 4.29 6.26 -5.77
CA ILE A 52 2.99 6.44 -5.11
C ILE A 52 3.14 7.49 -4.03
N GLU A 53 2.22 8.47 -4.01
CA GLU A 53 2.06 9.39 -2.87
C GLU A 53 0.63 9.35 -2.36
N LEU A 54 0.49 9.17 -1.05
CA LEU A 54 -0.77 9.28 -0.32
C LEU A 54 -0.76 10.52 0.55
N ALA A 55 -1.74 11.39 0.33
CA ALA A 55 -2.06 12.46 1.26
C ALA A 55 -3.10 11.96 2.26
N ILE A 56 -2.70 11.80 3.51
CA ILE A 56 -3.57 11.39 4.61
C ILE A 56 -3.93 12.64 5.39
N GLN A 57 -5.20 13.01 5.42
CA GLN A 57 -5.67 14.07 6.32
C GLN A 57 -6.18 13.44 7.61
N TRP A 58 -5.81 13.97 8.77
CA TRP A 58 -6.22 13.44 10.08
C TRP A 58 -6.18 14.53 11.16
N PRO A 59 -7.29 14.76 11.92
CA PRO A 59 -8.63 14.22 11.72
C PRO A 59 -9.31 14.74 10.46
N GLN A 60 -9.92 13.82 9.70
CA GLN A 60 -10.85 14.22 8.65
C GLN A 60 -12.19 14.52 9.31
N VAL A 61 -12.60 15.78 9.30
CA VAL A 61 -13.97 16.19 9.61
C VAL A 61 -14.75 16.29 8.31
N SER A 62 -15.52 15.24 8.00
CA SER A 62 -16.41 15.22 6.84
C SER A 62 -17.85 15.44 7.28
N LYS A 63 -18.59 16.32 6.59
CA LYS A 63 -20.06 16.44 6.74
C LYS A 63 -20.82 15.19 6.22
N VAL A 64 -20.14 14.29 5.50
CA VAL A 64 -20.74 13.22 4.69
C VAL A 64 -20.28 11.81 5.13
N GLY A 65 -19.73 11.67 6.34
CA GLY A 65 -19.62 10.36 7.01
C GLY A 65 -18.36 9.51 6.73
N LYS A 66 -17.31 10.08 6.11
CA LYS A 66 -15.99 9.43 6.02
C LYS A 66 -15.00 10.22 6.87
N LEU A 67 -14.68 9.70 8.06
CA LEU A 67 -13.81 10.35 9.03
C LEU A 67 -12.78 9.35 9.56
N ILE A 68 -11.53 9.81 9.69
CA ILE A 68 -10.59 9.22 10.65
C ILE A 68 -10.98 9.77 12.02
N PRO A 69 -11.39 8.93 12.98
CA PRO A 69 -11.78 9.42 14.29
C PRO A 69 -10.58 10.04 15.00
N GLN A 70 -10.85 11.03 15.86
CA GLN A 70 -9.83 11.63 16.73
C GLN A 70 -9.20 10.58 17.67
N ALA A 71 -9.89 9.47 17.93
CA ALA A 71 -9.41 8.38 18.77
C ALA A 71 -8.35 7.49 18.12
N ALA A 72 -8.11 7.61 16.80
CA ALA A 72 -6.95 6.97 16.19
C ALA A 72 -5.65 7.48 16.85
N ASP A 73 -4.60 6.67 16.80
CA ASP A 73 -3.26 6.95 17.30
C ASP A 73 -2.15 6.74 16.25
N ARG A 74 -2.43 5.92 15.20
CA ARG A 74 -1.62 5.87 13.99
C ARG A 74 -2.40 5.47 12.74
N VAL A 75 -1.82 5.73 11.57
CA VAL A 75 -2.31 5.26 10.27
C VAL A 75 -1.25 4.35 9.64
N GLU A 76 -1.66 3.15 9.25
CA GLU A 76 -0.85 2.16 8.55
C GLU A 76 -1.24 2.14 7.07
N VAL A 77 -0.26 2.27 6.19
CA VAL A 77 -0.42 2.16 4.74
C VAL A 77 0.36 0.95 4.27
N SER A 78 -0.31 0.06 3.55
CA SER A 78 0.34 -1.04 2.85
C SER A 78 0.06 -0.97 1.34
N VAL A 79 1.06 -1.27 0.53
CA VAL A 79 0.96 -1.35 -0.92
C VAL A 79 1.35 -2.74 -1.36
N SER A 80 0.45 -3.42 -2.08
CA SER A 80 0.66 -4.76 -2.63
C SER A 80 0.29 -4.79 -4.11
N GLY A 81 0.68 -5.86 -4.82
CA GLY A 81 0.27 -6.08 -6.20
C GLY A 81 1.42 -6.54 -7.11
N GLU A 82 1.23 -6.35 -8.41
CA GLU A 82 2.12 -6.89 -9.44
C GLU A 82 3.57 -6.40 -9.27
N GLY A 83 4.55 -7.29 -9.44
CA GLY A 83 5.98 -6.94 -9.37
C GLY A 83 6.55 -6.72 -7.97
N LEU A 84 5.72 -6.72 -6.92
CA LEU A 84 6.17 -6.69 -5.53
C LEU A 84 6.23 -8.12 -4.97
N SER A 85 7.41 -8.57 -4.53
CA SER A 85 7.58 -9.85 -3.82
C SER A 85 7.02 -9.80 -2.40
N GLN A 86 7.00 -8.61 -1.80
CA GLN A 86 6.45 -8.31 -0.47
C GLN A 86 5.71 -6.98 -0.50
N SER A 87 4.68 -6.86 0.35
CA SER A 87 3.96 -5.59 0.50
C SER A 87 4.87 -4.52 1.08
N LEU A 88 4.84 -3.33 0.50
CA LEU A 88 5.48 -2.15 1.09
C LEU A 88 4.61 -1.67 2.25
N PHE A 89 5.22 -1.26 3.35
CA PHE A 89 4.50 -0.88 4.56
C PHE A 89 5.08 0.41 5.14
N GLN A 90 4.20 1.32 5.54
CA GLN A 90 4.59 2.53 6.27
C GLN A 90 3.54 2.83 7.35
N SER A 91 4.01 3.15 8.55
CA SER A 91 3.15 3.55 9.68
C SER A 91 3.43 5.00 10.04
N VAL A 92 2.38 5.80 10.12
CA VAL A 92 2.44 7.22 10.46
C VAL A 92 1.72 7.45 11.79
N PRO A 93 2.44 7.70 12.89
CA PRO A 93 1.83 8.07 14.16
C PRO A 93 1.21 9.46 14.07
N ARG A 94 0.22 9.73 14.92
CA ARG A 94 -0.47 11.03 14.96
C ARG A 94 0.47 12.21 15.14
N SER A 95 1.52 12.04 15.94
CA SER A 95 2.51 13.07 16.24
C SER A 95 3.30 13.56 15.02
N GLN A 96 3.31 12.80 13.93
CA GLN A 96 3.99 13.18 12.68
C GLN A 96 3.07 13.94 11.70
N MET A 97 1.79 14.12 12.02
CA MET A 97 0.87 14.92 11.20
C MET A 97 1.20 16.41 11.31
N GLN A 98 1.46 17.06 10.18
CA GLN A 98 1.65 18.51 10.09
C GLN A 98 0.39 19.15 9.49
N ASN A 99 -0.17 20.16 10.15
CA ASN A 99 -1.41 20.82 9.69
C ASN A 99 -2.57 19.82 9.41
N ASN A 100 -2.71 18.79 10.25
CA ASN A 100 -3.68 17.70 10.07
C ASN A 100 -3.49 16.90 8.77
N GLN A 101 -2.26 16.85 8.24
CA GLN A 101 -1.93 16.08 7.05
C GLN A 101 -0.57 15.38 7.20
N ALA A 102 -0.44 14.18 6.63
CA ALA A 102 0.83 13.53 6.39
C ALA A 102 0.90 13.04 4.94
N ILE A 103 2.11 13.06 4.40
CA ILE A 103 2.42 12.57 3.06
C ILE A 103 3.21 11.27 3.23
N VAL A 104 2.63 10.18 2.76
CA VAL A 104 3.26 8.86 2.69
C VAL A 104 3.71 8.67 1.26
N SER A 105 4.99 8.33 1.05
CA SER A 105 5.55 8.21 -0.29
C SER A 105 6.34 6.92 -0.47
N PHE A 106 6.14 6.28 -1.62
CA PHE A 106 6.86 5.10 -2.06
C PHE A 106 7.52 5.42 -3.41
N PRO A 107 8.83 5.73 -3.45
CA PRO A 107 9.49 6.29 -4.64
C PRO A 107 9.84 5.27 -5.73
N SER A 108 9.87 3.97 -5.42
CA SER A 108 10.36 2.93 -6.33
C SER A 108 9.42 1.74 -6.36
N VAL A 109 8.20 1.98 -6.86
CA VAL A 109 7.16 0.96 -6.95
C VAL A 109 7.14 0.38 -8.37
N PRO A 110 7.24 -0.94 -8.57
CA PRO A 110 7.14 -1.56 -9.90
C PRO A 110 5.86 -1.13 -10.61
N VAL A 111 5.94 -0.93 -11.93
CA VAL A 111 4.73 -0.62 -12.73
C VAL A 111 3.68 -1.73 -12.66
N GLY A 112 2.44 -1.39 -13.00
CA GLY A 112 1.32 -2.34 -13.04
C GLY A 112 0.29 -2.09 -11.96
N ASN A 113 -0.63 -3.04 -11.81
CA ASN A 113 -1.76 -2.89 -10.89
C ASN A 113 -1.31 -3.09 -9.45
N LYS A 114 -1.71 -2.15 -8.59
CA LYS A 114 -1.43 -2.16 -7.15
C LYS A 114 -2.71 -1.99 -6.37
N VAL A 115 -2.67 -2.43 -5.12
CA VAL A 115 -3.72 -2.24 -4.14
C VAL A 115 -3.09 -1.53 -2.95
N VAL A 116 -3.61 -0.34 -2.66
CA VAL A 116 -3.26 0.41 -1.46
C VAL A 116 -4.31 0.12 -0.40
N GLU A 117 -3.87 -0.37 0.73
CA GLU A 117 -4.67 -0.55 1.93
C GLU A 117 -4.23 0.47 2.98
N VAL A 118 -5.19 1.17 3.58
CA VAL A 118 -4.96 2.20 4.58
C VAL A 118 -5.83 1.91 5.79
N LYS A 119 -5.21 1.74 6.95
CA LYS A 119 -5.87 1.44 8.24
C LYS A 119 -5.55 2.55 9.23
N ALA A 120 -6.55 3.07 9.92
CA ALA A 120 -6.32 3.87 11.13
C ALA A 120 -6.53 2.96 12.35
N LEU A 121 -5.59 2.99 13.27
CA LEU A 121 -5.60 2.20 14.49
C LEU A 121 -5.67 3.12 15.71
N ASP A 122 -6.38 2.71 16.76
CA ASP A 122 -6.32 3.37 18.07
C ASP A 122 -5.07 2.96 18.87
N SER A 123 -4.92 3.49 20.08
CA SER A 123 -3.80 3.18 20.99
C SER A 123 -3.79 1.71 21.47
N ALA A 124 -4.91 1.00 21.33
CA ALA A 124 -5.05 -0.42 21.64
C ALA A 124 -4.85 -1.32 20.40
N ASN A 125 -4.44 -0.74 19.25
CA ASN A 125 -4.26 -1.42 17.97
C ASN A 125 -5.56 -1.95 17.33
N ASN A 126 -6.72 -1.41 17.70
CA ASN A 126 -7.98 -1.74 17.02
C ASN A 126 -8.14 -0.89 15.76
N ILE A 127 -8.65 -1.49 14.68
CA ILE A 127 -8.93 -0.79 13.43
C ILE A 127 -10.20 0.06 13.59
N VAL A 128 -10.03 1.38 13.59
CA VAL A 128 -11.11 2.36 13.74
C VAL A 128 -11.55 2.99 12.41
N ALA A 129 -10.69 2.90 11.40
CA ALA A 129 -11.04 3.23 10.02
C ALA A 129 -10.24 2.35 9.05
N HIS A 130 -10.83 2.02 7.91
CA HIS A 130 -10.18 1.15 6.92
C HIS A 130 -10.63 1.50 5.50
N ARG A 131 -9.68 1.51 4.57
CA ARG A 131 -9.94 1.70 3.15
C ARG A 131 -8.98 0.87 2.31
N ILE A 132 -9.52 0.26 1.27
CA ILE A 132 -8.74 -0.38 0.21
C ILE A 132 -9.04 0.36 -1.09
N LYS A 133 -8.01 0.67 -1.87
CA LYS A 133 -8.13 1.36 -3.16
C LYS A 133 -7.18 0.74 -4.19
N PRO A 134 -7.71 0.20 -5.30
CA PRO A 134 -6.87 -0.20 -6.42
C PRO A 134 -6.31 1.04 -7.12
N ILE A 135 -5.08 0.94 -7.58
CA ILE A 135 -4.39 1.96 -8.37
C ILE A 135 -3.54 1.30 -9.45
N SER A 136 -3.24 2.02 -10.53
CA SER A 136 -2.27 1.58 -11.53
C SER A 136 -1.05 2.49 -11.48
N VAL A 137 0.13 1.90 -11.37
CA VAL A 137 1.41 2.63 -11.35
C VAL A 137 2.00 2.62 -12.75
N THR A 138 2.24 3.82 -13.29
CA THR A 138 2.84 4.03 -14.61
C THR A 138 4.29 4.46 -14.46
N SER A 139 5.16 4.02 -15.39
CA SER A 139 6.59 4.32 -15.34
C SER A 139 6.86 5.82 -15.33
N GLY A 140 7.71 6.28 -14.41
CA GLY A 140 8.11 7.69 -14.30
C GLY A 140 6.99 8.65 -13.89
N GLN A 141 5.79 8.16 -13.59
CA GLN A 141 4.68 8.98 -13.11
C GLN A 141 4.50 8.89 -11.60
N GLN A 142 3.98 9.98 -11.04
CA GLN A 142 3.50 10.04 -9.68
C GLN A 142 2.01 9.78 -9.64
N SER A 143 1.61 8.66 -9.05
CA SER A 143 0.22 8.37 -8.74
C SER A 143 -0.14 9.01 -7.40
N GLN A 144 -0.91 10.11 -7.45
CA GLN A 144 -1.50 10.70 -6.25
C GLN A 144 -2.77 9.93 -5.87
N VAL A 145 -2.80 9.46 -4.63
CA VAL A 145 -3.93 8.70 -4.11
C VAL A 145 -4.53 9.47 -2.95
N GLU A 146 -5.67 10.10 -3.21
CA GLU A 146 -6.55 10.53 -2.13
C GLU A 146 -7.33 9.31 -1.62
N ALA A 147 -7.09 8.95 -0.37
CA ALA A 147 -7.76 7.85 0.30
C ALA A 147 -8.53 8.39 1.52
N PRO A 148 -9.71 9.00 1.32
CA PRO A 148 -10.57 9.36 2.44
C PRO A 148 -10.95 8.08 3.19
N LEU A 149 -10.52 7.98 4.45
CA LEU A 149 -10.76 6.81 5.27
C LEU A 149 -12.23 6.78 5.73
N GLY A 150 -12.89 5.64 5.54
CA GLY A 150 -14.23 5.40 6.05
C GLY A 150 -14.17 4.77 7.44
N MET A 151 -15.13 5.09 8.30
CA MET A 151 -15.23 4.45 9.62
C MET A 151 -15.50 2.95 9.46
N THR A 152 -14.84 2.13 10.26
CA THR A 152 -15.20 0.72 10.45
C THR A 152 -16.14 0.62 11.64
N VAL A 153 -17.38 0.17 11.40
CA VAL A 153 -18.30 -0.13 12.51
C VAL A 153 -17.88 -1.48 13.10
N SER A 154 -17.18 -1.44 14.23
CA SER A 154 -16.93 -2.65 15.03
C SER A 154 -18.19 -2.95 15.85
N THR A 155 -19.17 -3.61 15.23
CA THR A 155 -20.37 -4.07 15.95
C THR A 155 -19.99 -5.29 16.79
N VAL A 156 -19.74 -5.10 18.10
CA VAL A 156 -19.93 -6.20 19.05
C VAL A 156 -21.43 -6.28 19.30
N ALA A 157 -22.12 -7.14 18.55
CA ALA A 157 -23.53 -7.40 18.77
C ALA A 157 -23.69 -8.19 20.08
N LEU A 158 -23.86 -7.50 21.21
CA LEU A 158 -24.61 -8.10 22.32
C LEU A 158 -26.07 -8.18 21.86
N CYS A 159 -26.42 -9.27 21.18
CA CYS A 159 -27.81 -9.69 21.08
C CYS A 159 -28.28 -10.02 22.50
N LEU A 160 -28.74 -9.02 23.24
CA LEU A 160 -29.59 -9.24 24.39
C LEU A 160 -30.91 -9.77 23.84
N LEU A 161 -31.01 -11.10 23.79
CA LEU A 161 -32.22 -11.84 23.50
C LEU A 161 -33.25 -11.48 24.61
N SER A 162 -34.05 -10.43 24.40
CA SER A 162 -35.18 -10.16 25.27
C SER A 162 -36.26 -11.20 24.98
N SER A 163 -36.34 -12.21 25.85
CA SER A 163 -37.39 -13.23 25.79
C SER A 163 -38.77 -12.56 25.85
N PRO A 164 -39.73 -12.89 24.96
CA PRO A 164 -41.09 -12.42 25.12
C PRO A 164 -41.72 -13.02 26.38
N SER A 165 -42.29 -12.16 27.22
CA SER A 165 -43.03 -12.53 28.43
C SER A 165 -44.28 -13.34 28.05
N PRO A 166 -44.56 -14.50 28.70
CA PRO A 166 -45.73 -15.30 28.38
C PRO A 166 -47.02 -14.55 28.74
N GLY A 167 -47.85 -14.36 27.72
CA GLY A 167 -49.13 -13.65 27.81
C GLY A 167 -50.05 -14.27 28.85
N VAL A 168 -50.56 -13.42 29.75
CA VAL A 168 -51.62 -13.74 30.71
C VAL A 168 -52.92 -13.93 29.93
N ARG A 169 -53.38 -15.18 29.85
CA ARG A 169 -54.72 -15.55 29.39
C ARG A 169 -55.69 -15.25 30.53
N ARG A 170 -56.65 -14.35 30.33
CA ARG A 170 -57.85 -14.29 31.20
C ARG A 170 -59.03 -14.87 30.44
N SER A 171 -59.64 -15.85 31.10
CA SER A 171 -60.89 -16.56 30.84
C SER A 171 -62.09 -15.63 30.79
#